data_AF-A0A958RDY0-F1
#
_entry.id   AF-A0A958RDY0-F1
#
_cell.length_a   1.000
_cell.length_b   1.000
_cell.length_c   1.000
_cell.angle_alpha   90.00
_cell.angle_beta   90.00
_cell.angle_gamma   90.00
#
_symmetry.space_group_name_H-M   'P 1'
#
loop_
_entity.id
_entity.type
_entity.pdbx_description
1 polymer ?
#
loop_
_entity_poly.entity_id
_entity_poly.type
_entity_poly.pdbx_seq_one_letter_code
_entity_poly.pdbx_strand_id
1 'polypeptide(L)'
;MARSLLAFSFLFIFVKDLMAAQVSEDFSTRSRYASGTAVWNQALGVVHPTLHTINYKGGFTPIPVDVGNGQHGSFELATYLSFDHDADTTGNIISLDTSTFPILQVTSFKLDAGWTLRPIGNNPLIIYSLSDVVIEGTIDCSGGNGGNAIGAAPGSGGVALCGGGHGGSGGVVNGAGTNGANVHATVTGGIAGNAATPAMGGGGGGSWNTTSAAGNGPNAAGGFGLAGNSATDPEFTIIAGGAGGGGGGGNATDAGGGGGAGGGVVVIHAVRDFILGQAPASAFGSIDVSGGNGGSSNVNGGPGGGGGGGSVLVFVGNDIEIYNTDGGGASRANIGTGGTNTVPATGASGGVGRSWFSSEQYNLSGTGFYTPAEQTISPGKVEFVATTQDVVSQPFDLSTNQVTLNSFILSPTSTDFTLEFAGSDDDFTGDDTGYTTDPSLIVDKRFVRFKVTVTASNLNDPDMITQVVLNYTDNSGGGNANLNVDQFDFQSAGCARVDSRGASPPRGGIVFLLLPLFVSLALGLKRHFN
;
A
#
# COMPACT_ATOMS: atom_id res chain seq x y z
N MET A 1 -1.77 -51.82 -75.34
CA MET A 1 -2.54 -51.50 -74.13
C MET A 1 -1.86 -50.34 -73.42
N ALA A 2 -2.33 -49.11 -73.65
CA ALA A 2 -1.80 -47.92 -72.98
C ALA A 2 -2.55 -47.70 -71.66
N ARG A 3 -1.83 -47.70 -70.53
CA ARG A 3 -2.40 -47.43 -69.21
C ARG A 3 -2.32 -45.92 -68.94
N SER A 4 -3.48 -45.29 -68.86
CA SER A 4 -3.69 -43.91 -68.45
C SER A 4 -3.26 -43.72 -66.99
N LEU A 5 -2.26 -42.88 -66.76
CA LEU A 5 -1.84 -42.43 -65.42
C LEU A 5 -2.78 -41.28 -65.02
N LEU A 6 -3.73 -41.54 -64.12
CA LEU A 6 -4.62 -40.51 -63.57
C LEU A 6 -3.80 -39.68 -62.55
N ALA A 7 -3.35 -38.50 -62.94
CA ALA A 7 -2.68 -37.57 -62.04
C ALA A 7 -3.72 -36.95 -61.09
N PHE A 8 -3.77 -37.44 -59.85
CA PHE A 8 -4.51 -36.80 -58.77
C PHE A 8 -3.79 -35.50 -58.39
N SER A 9 -4.29 -34.36 -58.90
CA SER A 9 -3.88 -33.05 -58.42
C SER A 9 -4.58 -32.77 -57.09
N PHE A 10 -3.83 -32.76 -55.99
CA PHE A 10 -4.29 -32.20 -54.73
C PHE A 10 -4.21 -30.68 -54.82
N LEU A 11 -5.36 -30.02 -54.96
CA LEU A 11 -5.47 -28.57 -54.81
C LEU A 11 -5.49 -28.26 -53.30
N PHE A 12 -4.37 -27.77 -52.78
CA PHE A 12 -4.33 -27.16 -51.45
C PHE A 12 -4.86 -25.73 -51.57
N ILE A 13 -6.10 -25.50 -51.15
CA ILE A 13 -6.64 -24.15 -50.98
C ILE A 13 -6.17 -23.67 -49.61
N PHE A 14 -5.15 -22.82 -49.58
CA PHE A 14 -4.79 -22.08 -48.38
C PHE A 14 -5.76 -20.90 -48.26
N VAL A 15 -6.80 -21.06 -47.45
CA VAL A 15 -7.59 -19.91 -46.99
C VAL A 15 -6.72 -19.20 -45.96
N LYS A 16 -6.08 -18.11 -46.36
CA LYS A 16 -5.55 -17.15 -45.38
C LYS A 16 -6.77 -16.47 -44.78
N ASP A 17 -7.20 -16.93 -43.60
CA ASP A 17 -8.04 -16.09 -42.78
C ASP A 17 -7.23 -14.84 -42.47
N LEU A 18 -7.64 -13.71 -43.04
CA LEU A 18 -7.20 -12.38 -42.63
C LEU A 18 -7.71 -12.18 -41.20
N MET A 19 -7.01 -12.75 -40.22
CA MET A 19 -7.30 -12.47 -38.83
C MET A 19 -6.94 -11.00 -38.59
N ALA A 20 -7.92 -10.23 -38.09
CA ALA A 20 -7.67 -8.87 -37.65
C ALA A 20 -6.52 -8.88 -36.65
N ALA A 21 -5.54 -7.98 -36.84
CA ALA A 21 -4.53 -7.73 -35.84
C ALA A 21 -5.19 -7.12 -34.61
N GLN A 22 -4.62 -7.41 -33.44
CA GLN A 22 -5.17 -6.99 -32.16
C GLN A 22 -4.10 -6.28 -31.33
N VAL A 23 -4.50 -5.19 -30.69
CA VAL A 23 -3.78 -4.58 -29.57
C VAL A 23 -4.70 -4.65 -28.36
N SER A 24 -4.20 -5.16 -27.24
CA SER A 24 -4.95 -5.25 -26.00
C SER A 24 -4.19 -4.62 -24.84
N GLU A 25 -4.92 -4.01 -23.93
CA GLU A 25 -4.46 -3.53 -22.64
C GLU A 25 -5.30 -4.19 -21.55
N ASP A 26 -4.64 -4.82 -20.57
CA ASP A 26 -5.26 -5.54 -19.45
C ASP A 26 -5.02 -4.85 -18.10
N PHE A 27 -4.41 -3.66 -18.13
CA PHE A 27 -4.10 -2.81 -16.98
C PHE A 27 -3.16 -3.43 -15.95
N SER A 28 -2.62 -4.64 -16.18
CA SER A 28 -1.69 -5.34 -15.27
C SER A 28 -0.34 -4.64 -15.13
N THR A 29 -0.05 -3.66 -15.99
CA THR A 29 1.15 -2.81 -15.90
C THR A 29 0.78 -1.35 -16.15
N ARG A 30 1.48 -0.40 -15.51
CA ARG A 30 1.35 1.03 -15.83
C ARG A 30 2.16 1.50 -17.04
N SER A 31 2.76 0.59 -17.82
CA SER A 31 3.62 0.96 -18.96
C SER A 31 2.88 1.75 -20.04
N ARG A 32 1.56 1.56 -20.13
CA ARG A 32 0.67 2.26 -21.06
C ARG A 32 -0.18 3.35 -20.42
N TYR A 33 0.05 3.71 -19.15
CA TYR A 33 -0.66 4.83 -18.54
C TYR A 33 -0.04 6.17 -18.96
N ALA A 34 -0.87 7.11 -19.44
CA ALA A 34 -0.43 8.48 -19.71
C ALA A 34 -0.92 9.46 -18.64
N SER A 35 -2.23 9.52 -18.41
CA SER A 35 -2.85 10.43 -17.45
C SER A 35 -4.24 9.94 -17.08
N GLY A 36 -4.86 10.54 -16.07
CA GLY A 36 -6.23 10.21 -15.69
C GLY A 36 -6.53 10.60 -14.24
N THR A 37 -7.81 10.65 -13.92
CA THR A 37 -8.34 10.85 -12.56
C THR A 37 -8.88 9.57 -11.94
N ALA A 38 -9.22 8.55 -12.74
CA ALA A 38 -9.55 7.21 -12.24
C ALA A 38 -8.27 6.42 -11.90
N VAL A 39 -8.42 5.35 -11.14
CA VAL A 39 -7.31 4.53 -10.67
C VAL A 39 -6.97 3.46 -11.70
N TRP A 40 -5.75 3.49 -12.22
CA TRP A 40 -5.16 2.37 -12.97
C TRP A 40 -4.57 1.37 -11.97
N ASN A 41 -5.32 0.30 -11.71
CA ASN A 41 -5.00 -0.68 -10.69
C ASN A 41 -4.29 -1.89 -11.30
N GLN A 42 -2.96 -1.85 -11.28
CA GLN A 42 -2.12 -2.93 -11.80
C GLN A 42 -2.12 -4.20 -10.95
N ALA A 43 -2.54 -4.12 -9.69
CA ALA A 43 -2.63 -5.29 -8.82
C ALA A 43 -3.82 -6.19 -9.20
N LEU A 44 -4.95 -5.56 -9.55
CA LEU A 44 -6.17 -6.23 -9.94
C LEU A 44 -6.32 -6.39 -11.46
N GLY A 45 -5.48 -5.69 -12.24
CA GLY A 45 -5.61 -5.64 -13.71
C GLY A 45 -6.89 -4.93 -14.13
N VAL A 46 -7.22 -3.82 -13.47
CA VAL A 46 -8.44 -3.06 -13.76
C VAL A 46 -8.26 -1.55 -13.73
N VAL A 47 -9.22 -0.83 -14.34
CA VAL A 47 -9.47 0.59 -14.06
C VAL A 47 -10.76 0.71 -13.25
N HIS A 48 -10.70 1.49 -12.16
CA HIS A 48 -11.84 1.74 -11.28
C HIS A 48 -11.90 3.21 -10.82
N PRO A 49 -13.08 3.70 -10.37
CA PRO A 49 -13.20 5.03 -9.78
C PRO A 49 -12.35 5.19 -8.52
N THR A 50 -12.03 6.41 -8.11
CA THR A 50 -11.39 6.68 -6.81
C THR A 50 -12.35 6.39 -5.65
N LEU A 51 -11.80 6.24 -4.45
CA LEU A 51 -12.55 6.06 -3.22
C LEU A 51 -12.71 7.38 -2.45
N HIS A 52 -13.77 7.50 -1.67
CA HIS A 52 -13.93 8.55 -0.67
C HIS A 52 -14.57 8.01 0.61
N THR A 53 -14.42 8.75 1.71
CA THR A 53 -15.11 8.44 2.97
C THR A 53 -16.28 9.41 3.16
N ILE A 54 -17.47 8.87 3.43
CA ILE A 54 -18.70 9.61 3.76
C ILE A 54 -19.18 9.31 5.18
N ASN A 55 -20.18 10.07 5.63
CA ASN A 55 -20.77 9.96 6.97
C ASN A 55 -19.74 10.07 8.11
N TYR A 56 -18.64 10.77 7.83
CA TYR A 56 -17.59 11.08 8.78
C TYR A 56 -18.08 12.18 9.73
N LYS A 57 -18.47 11.80 10.96
CA LYS A 57 -18.91 12.67 12.07
C LYS A 57 -19.79 13.88 11.68
N GLY A 58 -20.80 13.64 10.83
CA GLY A 58 -21.83 14.64 10.50
C GLY A 58 -21.40 15.76 9.55
N GLY A 59 -20.17 15.75 9.05
CA GLY A 59 -19.77 16.57 7.90
C GLY A 59 -20.31 15.96 6.61
N PHE A 60 -20.88 16.80 5.73
CA PHE A 60 -21.37 16.36 4.41
C PHE A 60 -20.28 16.29 3.35
N THR A 61 -19.05 16.72 3.66
CA THR A 61 -17.96 16.78 2.67
C THR A 61 -17.22 15.45 2.66
N PRO A 62 -17.25 14.71 1.54
CA PRO A 62 -16.49 13.46 1.42
C PRO A 62 -14.99 13.71 1.49
N ILE A 63 -14.26 12.80 2.12
CA ILE A 63 -12.79 12.86 2.22
C ILE A 63 -12.21 11.90 1.16
N PRO A 64 -11.41 12.37 0.19
CA PRO A 64 -10.79 11.50 -0.79
C PRO A 64 -9.87 10.46 -0.14
N VAL A 65 -9.91 9.22 -0.63
CA VAL A 65 -9.04 8.12 -0.19
C VAL A 65 -8.09 7.78 -1.34
N ASP A 66 -6.82 8.16 -1.19
CA ASP A 66 -5.77 7.84 -2.16
C ASP A 66 -5.24 6.41 -1.93
N VAL A 67 -5.28 5.56 -2.95
CA VAL A 67 -4.80 4.17 -2.91
C VAL A 67 -3.45 3.99 -3.60
N GLY A 68 -2.83 5.10 -4.01
CA GLY A 68 -1.53 5.12 -4.65
C GLY A 68 -1.54 4.53 -6.06
N ASN A 69 -0.34 4.25 -6.57
CA ASN A 69 -0.12 3.76 -7.94
C ASN A 69 0.60 2.40 -8.01
N GLY A 70 0.91 1.80 -6.85
CA GLY A 70 1.62 0.53 -6.75
C GLY A 70 3.08 0.53 -7.23
N GLN A 71 3.73 1.69 -7.37
CA GLN A 71 5.08 1.81 -7.94
C GLN A 71 6.17 1.00 -7.20
N HIS A 72 5.95 0.65 -5.93
CA HIS A 72 6.92 -0.14 -5.16
C HIS A 72 6.69 -1.66 -5.27
N GLY A 73 5.74 -2.13 -6.08
CA GLY A 73 5.45 -3.56 -6.24
C GLY A 73 4.71 -4.15 -5.04
N SER A 74 4.76 -5.48 -4.88
CA SER A 74 4.15 -6.18 -3.74
C SER A 74 5.04 -6.09 -2.51
N PHE A 75 4.43 -5.89 -1.33
CA PHE A 75 5.11 -6.05 -0.04
C PHE A 75 4.74 -7.42 0.54
N GLU A 76 5.63 -8.40 0.39
CA GLU A 76 5.40 -9.79 0.80
C GLU A 76 6.75 -10.48 1.10
N LEU A 77 6.72 -11.69 1.66
CA LEU A 77 7.94 -12.41 2.09
C LEU A 77 9.05 -12.47 1.03
N ALA A 78 8.69 -12.61 -0.24
CA ALA A 78 9.65 -12.67 -1.34
C ALA A 78 10.34 -11.32 -1.63
N THR A 79 9.74 -10.20 -1.21
CA THR A 79 10.17 -8.84 -1.51
C THR A 79 10.59 -8.04 -0.29
N TYR A 80 10.42 -8.52 0.95
CA TYR A 80 10.79 -7.78 2.17
C TYR A 80 12.20 -7.17 2.14
N LEU A 81 13.17 -7.89 1.57
CA LEU A 81 14.55 -7.42 1.49
C LEU A 81 14.70 -6.11 0.68
N SER A 82 13.82 -5.82 -0.28
CA SER A 82 13.86 -4.56 -1.05
C SER A 82 13.28 -3.36 -0.32
N PHE A 83 12.58 -3.59 0.80
CA PHE A 83 11.99 -2.53 1.63
C PHE A 83 12.78 -2.26 2.91
N ASP A 84 13.67 -3.18 3.30
CA ASP A 84 14.55 -3.00 4.43
C ASP A 84 15.67 -1.99 4.12
N HIS A 85 15.92 -1.06 5.04
CA HIS A 85 16.92 0.00 4.88
C HIS A 85 18.34 -0.53 4.63
N ASP A 86 18.71 -1.63 5.28
CA ASP A 86 20.07 -2.19 5.25
C ASP A 86 20.14 -3.53 4.50
N ALA A 87 19.03 -3.95 3.88
CA ALA A 87 18.85 -5.30 3.35
C ALA A 87 19.23 -6.38 4.40
N ASP A 88 18.85 -6.16 5.67
CA ASP A 88 19.07 -7.08 6.77
C ASP A 88 17.75 -7.37 7.49
N THR A 89 17.18 -8.53 7.16
CA THR A 89 15.95 -9.03 7.80
C THR A 89 16.22 -9.96 8.98
N THR A 90 17.43 -9.93 9.56
CA THR A 90 17.79 -10.75 10.72
C THR A 90 16.79 -10.54 11.87
N GLY A 91 16.27 -11.64 12.40
CA GLY A 91 15.26 -11.60 13.45
C GLY A 91 13.83 -11.34 12.97
N ASN A 92 13.58 -11.45 11.66
CA ASN A 92 12.29 -11.18 11.01
C ASN A 92 11.81 -9.73 11.21
N ILE A 93 12.74 -8.78 11.21
CA ILE A 93 12.46 -7.34 11.31
C ILE A 93 12.70 -6.71 9.95
N ILE A 94 11.77 -5.87 9.50
CA ILE A 94 11.89 -5.05 8.29
C ILE A 94 11.98 -3.60 8.77
N SER A 95 13.16 -3.01 8.65
CA SER A 95 13.48 -1.65 9.03
C SER A 95 13.16 -0.69 7.87
N LEU A 96 11.90 -0.29 7.74
CA LEU A 96 11.44 0.56 6.63
C LEU A 96 11.81 2.04 6.88
N ASP A 97 12.67 2.61 6.06
CA ASP A 97 13.00 4.04 6.15
C ASP A 97 11.90 4.94 5.59
N THR A 98 11.19 5.63 6.48
CA THR A 98 10.09 6.55 6.17
C THR A 98 10.54 7.86 5.50
N SER A 99 11.85 8.11 5.41
CA SER A 99 12.38 9.20 4.58
C SER A 99 12.57 8.76 3.12
N THR A 100 12.90 7.48 2.90
CA THR A 100 12.99 6.85 1.59
C THR A 100 11.61 6.50 1.03
N PHE A 101 10.72 6.02 1.90
CA PHE A 101 9.32 5.70 1.59
C PHE A 101 8.37 6.60 2.40
N PRO A 102 8.26 7.91 2.07
CA PRO A 102 7.33 8.80 2.76
C PRO A 102 5.87 8.36 2.61
N ILE A 103 5.56 7.67 1.51
CA ILE A 103 4.31 6.95 1.28
C ILE A 103 4.66 5.62 0.59
N LEU A 104 4.37 4.51 1.25
CA LEU A 104 4.56 3.16 0.70
C LEU A 104 3.38 2.79 -0.21
N GLN A 105 3.54 3.04 -1.51
CA GLN A 105 2.55 2.70 -2.55
C GLN A 105 2.82 1.32 -3.18
N VAL A 106 2.02 0.32 -2.82
CA VAL A 106 2.23 -1.09 -3.17
C VAL A 106 1.06 -1.66 -3.99
N THR A 107 1.33 -2.72 -4.74
CA THR A 107 0.28 -3.46 -5.44
C THR A 107 -0.55 -4.30 -4.47
N SER A 108 0.11 -4.91 -3.50
CA SER A 108 -0.50 -5.65 -2.39
C SER A 108 0.38 -5.52 -1.14
N PHE A 109 -0.22 -5.65 0.04
CA PHE A 109 0.51 -5.64 1.30
C PHE A 109 0.19 -6.90 2.11
N LYS A 110 1.21 -7.71 2.41
CA LYS A 110 1.13 -8.83 3.33
C LYS A 110 2.31 -8.80 4.30
N LEU A 111 2.02 -8.66 5.60
CA LEU A 111 2.98 -8.87 6.67
C LEU A 111 2.74 -10.24 7.31
N ASP A 112 3.58 -11.23 7.00
CA ASP A 112 3.43 -12.62 7.45
C ASP A 112 3.60 -12.76 8.98
N ALA A 113 2.98 -13.79 9.56
CA ALA A 113 3.09 -14.08 10.98
C ALA A 113 4.57 -14.24 11.44
N GLY A 114 4.89 -13.67 12.59
CA GLY A 114 6.26 -13.69 13.14
C GLY A 114 7.22 -12.66 12.54
N TRP A 115 6.74 -11.82 11.62
CA TRP A 115 7.48 -10.66 11.09
C TRP A 115 7.09 -9.36 11.78
N THR A 116 8.05 -8.46 11.92
CA THR A 116 7.84 -7.10 12.43
C THR A 116 8.22 -6.08 11.36
N LEU A 117 7.29 -5.23 10.94
CA LEU A 117 7.60 -4.01 10.22
C LEU A 117 7.86 -2.91 11.25
N ARG A 118 9.11 -2.46 11.35
CA ARG A 118 9.51 -1.39 12.26
C ARG A 118 10.05 -0.21 11.45
N PRO A 119 9.26 0.84 11.23
CA PRO A 119 9.74 1.97 10.46
C PRO A 119 10.84 2.72 11.21
N ILE A 120 11.81 3.24 10.45
CA ILE A 120 12.84 4.14 10.94
C ILE A 120 12.62 5.54 10.35
N GLY A 121 13.14 6.54 11.04
CA GLY A 121 12.91 7.95 10.71
C GLY A 121 11.71 8.56 11.46
N ASN A 122 11.44 9.82 11.14
CA ASN A 122 10.50 10.66 11.89
C ASN A 122 9.17 10.92 11.14
N ASN A 123 8.98 10.37 9.95
CA ASN A 123 7.73 10.58 9.21
C ASN A 123 6.69 9.51 9.60
N PRO A 124 5.38 9.81 9.55
CA PRO A 124 4.34 8.80 9.64
C PRO A 124 4.56 7.59 8.72
N LEU A 125 4.11 6.41 9.15
CA LEU A 125 4.00 5.26 8.25
C LEU A 125 2.70 5.39 7.46
N ILE A 126 2.81 5.60 6.15
CA ILE A 126 1.64 5.69 5.26
C ILE A 126 1.74 4.56 4.23
N ILE A 127 0.72 3.72 4.14
CA ILE A 127 0.65 2.56 3.26
C ILE A 127 -0.58 2.72 2.36
N TYR A 128 -0.36 2.75 1.06
CA TYR A 128 -1.40 2.75 0.04
C TYR A 128 -1.30 1.45 -0.75
N SER A 129 -2.37 0.67 -0.76
CA SER A 129 -2.44 -0.62 -1.44
C SER A 129 -3.51 -0.60 -2.52
N LEU A 130 -3.12 -1.02 -3.73
CA LEU A 130 -4.04 -1.26 -4.83
C LEU A 130 -4.88 -2.54 -4.66
N SER A 131 -4.60 -3.35 -3.63
CA SER A 131 -5.32 -4.60 -3.34
C SER A 131 -5.55 -4.71 -1.84
N ASP A 132 -5.61 -5.95 -1.34
CA ASP A 132 -5.76 -6.25 0.08
C ASP A 132 -4.55 -5.77 0.89
N VAL A 133 -4.80 -5.51 2.17
CA VAL A 133 -3.78 -5.32 3.20
C VAL A 133 -3.98 -6.38 4.27
N VAL A 134 -3.03 -7.29 4.39
CA VAL A 134 -3.07 -8.41 5.34
C VAL A 134 -1.92 -8.27 6.34
N ILE A 135 -2.25 -8.19 7.63
CA ILE A 135 -1.27 -8.05 8.72
C ILE A 135 -1.44 -9.23 9.67
N GLU A 136 -0.62 -10.27 9.49
CA GLU A 136 -0.48 -11.40 10.42
C GLU A 136 0.72 -11.19 11.37
N GLY A 137 1.67 -10.32 11.01
CA GLY A 137 2.78 -9.92 11.86
C GLY A 137 2.47 -8.74 12.81
N THR A 138 3.49 -7.93 13.07
CA THR A 138 3.39 -6.71 13.90
C THR A 138 3.92 -5.50 13.14
N ILE A 139 3.11 -4.45 13.03
CA ILE A 139 3.61 -3.11 12.71
C ILE A 139 3.97 -2.42 14.03
N ASP A 140 5.23 -2.09 14.23
CA ASP A 140 5.73 -1.48 15.47
C ASP A 140 6.18 -0.03 15.22
N CYS A 141 5.31 0.90 15.61
CA CYS A 141 5.53 2.34 15.65
C CYS A 141 5.45 2.86 17.09
N SER A 142 5.79 2.02 18.09
CA SER A 142 5.74 2.42 19.49
C SER A 142 6.89 3.35 19.86
N GLY A 143 6.62 4.29 20.76
CA GLY A 143 7.64 5.15 21.35
C GLY A 143 8.54 4.37 22.31
N GLY A 144 9.85 4.62 22.24
CA GLY A 144 10.82 4.06 23.17
C GLY A 144 10.67 4.60 24.60
N ASN A 145 11.05 3.79 25.58
CA ASN A 145 11.07 4.18 26.98
C ASN A 145 12.17 5.22 27.28
N GLY A 146 11.92 6.07 28.27
CA GLY A 146 12.95 6.93 28.86
C GLY A 146 13.98 6.12 29.66
N GLY A 147 15.22 6.58 29.63
CA GLY A 147 16.32 6.01 30.40
C GLY A 147 16.17 6.33 31.90
N ASN A 148 16.55 5.39 32.74
CA ASN A 148 16.61 5.60 34.18
C ASN A 148 17.76 6.55 34.55
N ALA A 149 17.58 7.35 35.60
CA ALA A 149 18.70 8.03 36.24
C ALA A 149 19.53 7.05 37.07
N ILE A 150 20.85 7.22 37.08
CA ILE A 150 21.77 6.44 37.92
C ILE A 150 22.74 7.41 38.61
N GLY A 151 22.48 7.71 39.88
CA GLY A 151 23.24 8.72 40.63
C GLY A 151 23.17 10.08 39.94
N ALA A 152 24.33 10.68 39.64
CA ALA A 152 24.43 11.97 38.97
C ALA A 152 24.23 11.93 37.44
N ALA A 153 24.09 10.74 36.84
CA ALA A 153 23.89 10.60 35.40
C ALA A 153 22.38 10.69 35.05
N PRO A 154 21.96 11.68 34.24
CA PRO A 154 20.57 11.83 33.85
C PRO A 154 20.12 10.72 32.90
N GLY A 155 18.84 10.36 32.99
CA GLY A 155 18.20 9.48 32.03
C GLY A 155 18.07 10.12 30.65
N SER A 156 18.33 9.35 29.59
CA SER A 156 18.06 9.79 28.22
C SER A 156 16.55 9.84 27.94
N GLY A 157 16.10 10.75 27.09
CA GLY A 157 14.72 10.71 26.59
C GLY A 157 14.48 9.49 25.70
N GLY A 158 13.25 9.00 25.67
CA GLY A 158 12.82 7.95 24.75
C GLY A 158 12.89 8.42 23.30
N VAL A 159 13.24 7.49 22.40
CA VAL A 159 13.27 7.74 20.94
C VAL A 159 11.89 7.42 20.36
N ALA A 160 11.32 8.35 19.61
CA ALA A 160 10.04 8.16 18.96
C ALA A 160 10.22 7.60 17.54
N LEU A 161 9.15 7.01 17.02
CA LEU A 161 9.07 6.45 15.67
C LEU A 161 7.82 6.97 14.97
N CYS A 162 7.80 6.87 13.64
CA CYS A 162 6.64 7.12 12.78
C CYS A 162 5.92 8.45 13.03
N GLY A 163 6.64 9.56 13.27
CA GLY A 163 6.02 10.86 13.56
C GLY A 163 5.60 11.10 15.01
N GLY A 164 5.99 10.25 15.96
CA GLY A 164 5.86 10.50 17.39
C GLY A 164 6.88 11.54 17.91
N GLY A 165 6.61 12.11 19.08
CA GLY A 165 7.49 13.07 19.75
C GLY A 165 8.52 12.41 20.67
N HIS A 166 9.80 12.77 20.54
CA HIS A 166 10.86 12.31 21.45
C HIS A 166 10.59 12.70 22.90
N GLY A 167 10.98 11.82 23.84
CA GLY A 167 10.95 12.12 25.27
C GLY A 167 12.04 13.13 25.65
N GLY A 168 11.80 13.89 26.73
CA GLY A 168 12.77 14.81 27.30
C GLY A 168 13.88 14.10 28.08
N SER A 169 15.10 14.62 28.05
CA SER A 169 16.19 14.15 28.90
C SER A 169 15.95 14.54 30.35
N GLY A 170 16.37 13.68 31.28
CA GLY A 170 16.40 13.99 32.69
C GLY A 170 17.35 15.15 33.01
N GLY A 171 17.05 15.88 34.08
CA GLY A 171 17.88 16.97 34.55
C GLY A 171 19.14 16.46 35.23
N VAL A 172 20.27 17.13 35.00
CA VAL A 172 21.50 16.91 35.78
C VAL A 172 21.27 17.31 37.25
N VAL A 173 22.25 17.01 38.11
CA VAL A 173 22.24 17.46 39.52
C VAL A 173 21.96 18.97 39.62
N ASN A 174 20.96 19.36 40.40
CA ASN A 174 20.41 20.73 40.53
C ASN A 174 19.91 21.35 39.21
N GLY A 175 19.66 20.54 38.19
CA GLY A 175 19.18 20.96 36.87
C GLY A 175 17.74 20.55 36.63
N ALA A 176 17.03 21.35 35.82
CA ALA A 176 15.76 20.94 35.24
C ALA A 176 15.99 19.89 34.15
N GLY A 177 15.01 19.00 33.94
CA GLY A 177 14.95 18.17 32.75
C GLY A 177 14.68 18.99 31.48
N THR A 178 14.57 18.32 30.34
CA THR A 178 14.06 18.94 29.12
C THR A 178 12.60 18.54 28.88
N ASN A 179 11.87 19.40 28.18
CA ASN A 179 10.52 19.07 27.74
C ASN A 179 10.58 17.92 26.73
N GLY A 180 9.53 17.12 26.69
CA GLY A 180 9.27 16.22 25.56
C GLY A 180 8.94 17.04 24.31
N ALA A 181 9.14 16.43 23.15
CA ALA A 181 8.88 17.07 21.87
C ALA A 181 7.36 17.21 21.63
N ASN A 182 6.98 18.36 21.08
CA ASN A 182 5.67 18.55 20.45
C ASN A 182 5.66 17.81 19.11
N VAL A 183 4.49 17.29 18.71
CA VAL A 183 4.29 16.72 17.38
C VAL A 183 3.47 17.65 16.49
N HIS A 184 2.60 18.45 17.10
CA HIS A 184 1.78 19.47 16.43
C HIS A 184 1.57 20.67 17.37
N ALA A 185 1.18 21.82 16.84
CA ALA A 185 0.90 23.02 17.64
C ALA A 185 -0.16 22.77 18.74
N THR A 186 -1.05 21.81 18.52
CA THR A 186 -2.11 21.40 19.46
C THR A 186 -1.77 20.11 20.22
N VAL A 187 -0.67 19.43 19.87
CA VAL A 187 -0.22 18.18 20.49
C VAL A 187 1.14 18.44 21.16
N THR A 188 1.06 18.99 22.36
CA THR A 188 2.22 19.50 23.10
C THR A 188 2.87 18.42 23.97
N GLY A 189 4.20 18.37 23.92
CA GLY A 189 5.08 17.58 24.76
C GLY A 189 4.95 17.85 26.24
N GLY A 190 5.36 16.87 27.04
CA GLY A 190 5.38 16.99 28.49
C GLY A 190 6.44 17.95 28.98
N ILE A 191 6.07 18.73 29.99
CA ILE A 191 6.95 19.74 30.56
C ILE A 191 7.97 19.09 31.48
N ALA A 192 9.20 19.56 31.41
CA ALA A 192 10.29 19.14 32.26
C ALA A 192 9.99 19.34 33.74
N GLY A 193 10.45 18.39 34.56
CA GLY A 193 10.57 18.59 36.00
C GLY A 193 11.63 19.66 36.29
N ASN A 194 11.28 20.63 37.13
CA ASN A 194 12.20 21.68 37.58
C ASN A 194 12.74 21.35 38.99
N ALA A 195 13.99 21.73 39.26
CA ALA A 195 14.70 21.55 40.53
C ALA A 195 14.37 22.61 41.61
N ALA A 196 13.69 23.71 41.26
CA ALA A 196 13.48 24.86 42.15
C ALA A 196 12.04 25.41 42.21
N THR A 197 11.17 25.10 41.25
CA THR A 197 9.77 25.55 41.26
C THR A 197 8.83 24.48 40.71
N PRO A 198 7.62 24.29 41.26
CA PRO A 198 6.61 23.41 40.69
C PRO A 198 6.00 24.04 39.43
N ALA A 199 6.71 23.96 38.30
CA ALA A 199 6.15 24.34 37.00
C ALA A 199 5.57 23.10 36.30
N MET A 200 4.32 23.21 35.85
CA MET A 200 3.39 22.11 35.54
C MET A 200 3.08 22.03 34.05
N GLY A 201 3.09 20.82 33.48
CA GLY A 201 2.47 20.51 32.20
C GLY A 201 2.39 19.00 31.94
N GLY A 202 1.55 18.61 30.98
CA GLY A 202 1.00 17.26 30.90
C GLY A 202 1.88 16.17 30.32
N GLY A 203 1.89 14.96 30.90
CA GLY A 203 2.95 13.97 30.63
C GLY A 203 4.31 14.43 31.16
N GLY A 204 4.31 15.38 32.11
CA GLY A 204 5.51 16.03 32.64
C GLY A 204 6.38 15.13 33.51
N GLY A 205 7.66 15.50 33.58
CA GLY A 205 8.63 14.90 34.50
C GLY A 205 8.41 15.39 35.93
N GLY A 206 8.73 14.55 36.91
CA GLY A 206 8.64 14.90 38.33
C GLY A 206 9.59 16.04 38.70
N SER A 207 9.11 16.99 39.51
CA SER A 207 9.90 18.09 40.06
C SER A 207 10.58 17.70 41.37
N TRP A 208 11.67 18.37 41.71
CA TRP A 208 12.32 18.31 43.02
C TRP A 208 12.34 19.70 43.70
N ASN A 209 12.33 19.76 45.04
CA ASN A 209 12.36 20.99 45.82
C ASN A 209 13.57 21.02 46.80
N THR A 210 14.39 22.07 46.73
CA THR A 210 15.55 22.37 47.60
C THR A 210 15.21 22.86 49.01
N THR A 211 13.97 23.33 49.26
CA THR A 211 13.61 24.08 50.49
C THR A 211 12.82 23.27 51.53
N SER A 212 12.45 22.03 51.22
CA SER A 212 11.85 21.06 52.15
C SER A 212 12.73 19.81 52.23
N ALA A 213 12.74 19.13 53.39
CA ALA A 213 13.43 17.85 53.54
C ALA A 213 13.05 16.92 52.37
N ALA A 214 14.05 16.31 51.70
CA ALA A 214 13.92 15.51 50.48
C ALA A 214 12.56 14.81 50.37
N GLY A 215 11.62 15.46 49.69
CA GLY A 215 10.22 15.11 49.87
C GLY A 215 9.32 15.99 49.04
N ASN A 216 8.80 15.39 47.97
CA ASN A 216 7.55 15.75 47.31
C ASN A 216 7.49 17.19 46.80
N GLY A 217 8.29 17.51 45.76
CA GLY A 217 7.77 18.45 44.77
C GLY A 217 6.45 17.86 44.23
N PRO A 218 5.35 18.62 44.16
CA PRO A 218 4.09 18.07 43.64
C PRO A 218 4.36 17.48 42.25
N ASN A 219 3.93 16.24 42.01
CA ASN A 219 3.81 15.70 40.65
C ASN A 219 3.05 16.76 39.83
N ALA A 220 3.46 17.03 38.59
CA ALA A 220 2.74 17.95 37.73
C ALA A 220 1.29 17.44 37.57
N ALA A 221 0.36 17.98 38.35
CA ALA A 221 -1.05 17.68 38.24
C ALA A 221 -1.59 18.55 37.12
N GLY A 222 -1.85 17.95 35.96
CA GLY A 222 -2.65 18.60 34.92
C GLY A 222 -2.00 18.63 33.55
N GLY A 223 -2.77 18.10 32.60
CA GLY A 223 -2.42 17.90 31.21
C GLY A 223 -2.13 16.43 30.98
N PHE A 224 -2.88 15.79 30.11
CA PHE A 224 -2.38 14.59 29.46
C PHE A 224 -1.49 15.11 28.33
N GLY A 225 -0.29 14.54 28.13
CA GLY A 225 0.41 14.77 26.86
C GLY A 225 -0.56 14.31 25.78
N LEU A 226 -1.15 15.25 25.03
CA LEU A 226 -2.23 14.90 24.10
C LEU A 226 -1.68 13.88 23.10
N ALA A 227 -2.55 12.96 22.70
CA ALA A 227 -2.21 11.81 21.87
C ALA A 227 -3.28 11.70 20.80
N GLY A 228 -2.90 11.93 19.53
CA GLY A 228 -3.86 12.20 18.45
C GLY A 228 -4.69 13.46 18.70
N ASN A 229 -4.97 14.27 17.68
CA ASN A 229 -5.58 15.59 17.93
C ASN A 229 -7.02 15.50 18.49
N SER A 230 -7.26 16.24 19.59
CA SER A 230 -8.48 16.63 20.35
C SER A 230 -9.80 15.82 20.24
N ALA A 231 -10.51 15.65 21.37
CA ALA A 231 -11.93 15.21 21.42
C ALA A 231 -12.89 16.18 20.68
N THR A 232 -12.42 17.39 20.38
CA THR A 232 -13.14 18.40 19.61
C THR A 232 -12.72 18.49 18.15
N ASP A 233 -11.76 17.69 17.69
CA ASP A 233 -11.42 17.60 16.26
C ASP A 233 -12.57 16.81 15.58
N PRO A 234 -13.40 17.47 14.74
CA PRO A 234 -14.51 16.79 14.11
C PRO A 234 -14.08 16.01 12.87
N GLU A 235 -12.87 16.23 12.37
CA GLU A 235 -12.46 15.83 11.02
C GLU A 235 -11.15 15.01 10.99
N PHE A 236 -10.45 14.84 12.12
CA PHE A 236 -9.04 14.40 12.11
C PHE A 236 -8.26 15.20 11.04
N THR A 237 -8.53 16.51 10.93
CA THR A 237 -7.82 17.38 9.97
C THR A 237 -6.32 17.37 10.23
N ILE A 238 -5.91 16.96 11.44
CA ILE A 238 -4.52 16.73 11.83
C ILE A 238 -4.38 15.32 12.40
N ILE A 239 -3.78 14.42 11.62
CA ILE A 239 -3.29 13.14 12.10
C ILE A 239 -1.88 13.36 12.65
N ALA A 240 -1.73 13.24 13.97
CA ALA A 240 -0.46 13.43 14.65
C ALA A 240 -0.15 12.25 15.57
N GLY A 241 1.14 11.98 15.74
CA GLY A 241 1.63 11.02 16.72
C GLY A 241 1.41 11.52 18.15
N GLY A 242 1.74 10.67 19.11
CA GLY A 242 1.77 11.02 20.51
C GLY A 242 2.87 12.01 20.84
N ALA A 243 2.59 12.93 21.75
CA ALA A 243 3.58 13.80 22.34
C ALA A 243 4.60 13.02 23.20
N GLY A 244 5.86 13.47 23.24
CA GLY A 244 6.86 12.91 24.15
C GLY A 244 6.64 13.35 25.60
N GLY A 245 6.97 12.48 26.57
CA GLY A 245 6.95 12.80 27.99
C GLY A 245 8.13 13.70 28.40
N GLY A 246 7.94 14.52 29.44
CA GLY A 246 8.98 15.39 29.98
C GLY A 246 10.02 14.63 30.82
N GLY A 247 11.27 15.06 30.79
CA GLY A 247 12.31 14.53 31.68
C GLY A 247 12.13 15.04 33.12
N GLY A 248 12.43 14.20 34.11
CA GLY A 248 12.39 14.57 35.53
C GLY A 248 13.53 15.50 35.92
N GLY A 249 13.34 16.33 36.94
CA GLY A 249 14.37 17.24 37.45
C GLY A 249 15.41 16.52 38.32
N GLY A 250 16.67 16.96 38.29
CA GLY A 250 17.68 16.49 39.23
C GLY A 250 17.60 17.20 40.59
N ASN A 251 18.17 16.59 41.61
CA ASN A 251 18.29 17.13 42.96
C ASN A 251 19.74 17.49 43.31
N ALA A 252 20.04 17.73 44.60
CA ALA A 252 21.37 18.09 45.08
C ALA A 252 22.49 17.06 44.83
N THR A 253 22.16 15.77 44.69
CA THR A 253 23.11 14.64 44.57
C THR A 253 22.88 13.76 43.35
N ASP A 254 21.69 13.84 42.75
CA ASP A 254 21.13 12.88 41.83
C ASP A 254 20.48 13.56 40.63
N ALA A 255 20.48 12.88 39.49
CA ALA A 255 19.81 13.33 38.29
C ALA A 255 18.37 12.81 38.18
N GLY A 256 17.61 13.36 37.24
CA GLY A 256 16.25 12.94 36.92
C GLY A 256 16.18 11.85 35.84
N GLY A 257 15.08 11.09 35.82
CA GLY A 257 14.80 10.10 34.78
C GLY A 257 14.35 10.75 33.47
N GLY A 258 14.62 10.11 32.33
CA GLY A 258 14.18 10.62 31.03
C GLY A 258 12.70 10.36 30.77
N GLY A 259 12.03 11.21 29.99
CA GLY A 259 10.64 10.99 29.58
C GLY A 259 10.54 9.92 28.48
N GLY A 260 9.41 9.22 28.42
CA GLY A 260 9.10 8.27 27.35
C GLY A 260 8.72 8.97 26.04
N ALA A 261 9.03 8.36 24.90
CA ALA A 261 8.62 8.89 23.60
C ALA A 261 7.13 8.67 23.34
N GLY A 262 6.51 9.53 22.54
CA GLY A 262 5.15 9.31 22.06
C GLY A 262 5.10 8.24 20.95
N GLY A 263 3.96 7.56 20.86
CA GLY A 263 3.67 6.59 19.81
C GLY A 263 3.49 7.26 18.45
N GLY A 264 3.74 6.52 17.38
CA GLY A 264 3.73 7.05 16.02
C GLY A 264 2.36 7.11 15.35
N VAL A 265 2.37 7.37 14.05
CA VAL A 265 1.20 7.41 13.17
C VAL A 265 1.31 6.31 12.14
N VAL A 266 0.22 5.55 11.97
CA VAL A 266 0.04 4.56 10.91
C VAL A 266 -1.22 4.90 10.12
N VAL A 267 -1.10 5.10 8.82
CA VAL A 267 -2.21 5.34 7.88
C VAL A 267 -2.19 4.25 6.83
N ILE A 268 -3.33 3.59 6.61
CA ILE A 268 -3.49 2.50 5.66
C ILE A 268 -4.71 2.76 4.78
N HIS A 269 -4.50 2.85 3.48
CA HIS A 269 -5.57 2.85 2.49
C HIS A 269 -5.49 1.60 1.63
N ALA A 270 -6.62 0.94 1.39
CA ALA A 270 -6.71 -0.27 0.57
C ALA A 270 -7.91 -0.21 -0.36
N VAL A 271 -7.74 -0.68 -1.61
CA VAL A 271 -8.86 -0.80 -2.55
C VAL A 271 -9.84 -1.90 -2.12
N ARG A 272 -9.32 -3.01 -1.62
CA ARG A 272 -10.11 -4.20 -1.28
C ARG A 272 -10.23 -4.39 0.22
N ASP A 273 -9.70 -5.47 0.79
CA ASP A 273 -9.92 -5.84 2.18
C ASP A 273 -8.75 -5.40 3.08
N PHE A 274 -9.04 -5.20 4.36
CA PHE A 274 -8.03 -5.08 5.40
C PHE A 274 -8.25 -6.16 6.44
N ILE A 275 -7.25 -7.03 6.58
CA ILE A 275 -7.30 -8.20 7.44
C ILE A 275 -6.19 -8.08 8.50
N LEU A 276 -6.57 -8.18 9.77
CA LEU A 276 -5.66 -8.09 10.89
C LEU A 276 -5.74 -9.37 11.75
N GLY A 277 -4.70 -10.19 11.64
CA GLY A 277 -4.66 -11.55 12.16
C GLY A 277 -5.06 -12.60 11.11
N GLN A 278 -5.19 -13.85 11.54
CA GLN A 278 -5.55 -14.98 10.69
C GLN A 278 -6.90 -15.58 11.11
N ALA A 279 -7.78 -15.79 10.12
CA ALA A 279 -9.08 -16.41 10.34
C ALA A 279 -8.96 -17.86 10.86
N PRO A 280 -9.90 -18.33 11.71
CA PRO A 280 -11.04 -17.60 12.26
C PRO A 280 -10.71 -16.79 13.53
N ALA A 281 -9.51 -16.99 14.10
CA ALA A 281 -8.97 -16.26 15.24
C ALA A 281 -7.45 -16.50 15.34
N SER A 282 -6.69 -15.50 15.75
CA SER A 282 -5.25 -15.58 15.98
C SER A 282 -4.84 -14.82 17.26
N ALA A 283 -3.64 -15.10 17.78
CA ALA A 283 -3.01 -14.33 18.85
C ALA A 283 -1.92 -13.36 18.32
N PHE A 284 -1.96 -13.12 17.01
CA PHE A 284 -1.02 -12.30 16.24
C PHE A 284 -1.79 -11.46 15.23
N GLY A 285 -1.10 -10.53 14.55
CA GLY A 285 -1.69 -9.51 13.70
C GLY A 285 -1.97 -8.25 14.52
N SER A 286 -0.99 -7.37 14.63
CA SER A 286 -1.09 -6.18 15.49
C SER A 286 -0.47 -4.93 14.87
N ILE A 287 -1.04 -3.77 15.24
CA ILE A 287 -0.47 -2.45 14.97
C ILE A 287 -0.24 -1.77 16.32
N ASP A 288 1.03 -1.64 16.71
CA ASP A 288 1.46 -1.05 17.96
C ASP A 288 1.93 0.40 17.73
N VAL A 289 1.16 1.36 18.25
CA VAL A 289 1.50 2.79 18.25
C VAL A 289 1.50 3.33 19.68
N SER A 290 1.98 2.55 20.63
CA SER A 290 1.91 2.91 22.05
C SER A 290 2.97 3.93 22.45
N GLY A 291 2.68 4.76 23.44
CA GLY A 291 3.67 5.64 24.06
C GLY A 291 4.64 4.86 24.95
N GLY A 292 5.90 5.31 24.99
CA GLY A 292 6.94 4.77 25.86
C GLY A 292 6.77 5.20 27.31
N ASN A 293 7.21 4.36 28.24
CA ASN A 293 7.21 4.67 29.66
C ASN A 293 8.32 5.68 30.00
N GLY A 294 8.09 6.49 31.02
CA GLY A 294 9.12 7.34 31.61
C GLY A 294 10.16 6.53 32.38
N GLY A 295 11.40 7.01 32.38
CA GLY A 295 12.49 6.45 33.16
C GLY A 295 12.34 6.74 34.65
N SER A 296 12.66 5.75 35.47
CA SER A 296 12.69 5.87 36.93
C SER A 296 13.94 6.60 37.43
N SER A 297 13.88 7.09 38.65
CA SER A 297 15.07 7.49 39.43
C SER A 297 15.22 6.51 40.60
N ASN A 298 16.36 5.84 40.69
CA ASN A 298 16.66 4.90 41.77
C ASN A 298 17.11 5.60 43.07
N VAL A 299 17.02 6.93 43.11
CA VAL A 299 17.48 7.86 44.15
C VAL A 299 16.53 9.07 44.19
N ASN A 300 16.83 10.13 44.95
CA ASN A 300 15.89 11.21 45.26
C ASN A 300 15.55 12.16 44.06
N GLY A 301 15.93 11.85 42.83
CA GLY A 301 15.68 12.68 41.63
C GLY A 301 14.28 12.48 41.03
N GLY A 302 13.77 13.45 40.26
CA GLY A 302 12.44 13.36 39.66
C GLY A 302 12.35 12.22 38.62
N PRO A 303 11.30 11.38 38.63
CA PRO A 303 11.04 10.42 37.56
C PRO A 303 10.63 11.13 36.25
N GLY A 304 10.87 10.51 35.10
CA GLY A 304 10.38 11.01 33.81
C GLY A 304 8.89 10.72 33.58
N GLY A 305 8.23 11.54 32.77
CA GLY A 305 6.84 11.33 32.35
C GLY A 305 6.72 10.32 31.21
N GLY A 306 5.57 9.65 31.10
CA GLY A 306 5.25 8.75 29.99
C GLY A 306 4.87 9.51 28.71
N GLY A 307 5.15 8.93 27.55
CA GLY A 307 4.76 9.46 26.26
C GLY A 307 3.29 9.16 25.92
N GLY A 308 2.68 9.99 25.08
CA GLY A 308 1.31 9.78 24.60
C GLY A 308 1.21 8.60 23.62
N GLY A 309 0.06 7.95 23.54
CA GLY A 309 -0.25 7.00 22.48
C GLY A 309 -0.29 7.68 21.10
N GLY A 310 -0.14 6.87 20.06
CA GLY A 310 -0.14 7.30 18.66
C GLY A 310 -1.52 7.26 18.00
N SER A 311 -1.52 7.27 16.67
CA SER A 311 -2.73 7.25 15.86
C SER A 311 -2.70 6.15 14.80
N VAL A 312 -3.78 5.38 14.66
CA VAL A 312 -3.99 4.43 13.54
C VAL A 312 -5.19 4.86 12.73
N LEU A 313 -5.05 4.91 11.42
CA LEU A 313 -6.10 5.23 10.47
C LEU A 313 -6.16 4.18 9.37
N VAL A 314 -7.34 3.63 9.11
CA VAL A 314 -7.57 2.60 8.10
C VAL A 314 -8.81 2.95 7.28
N PHE A 315 -8.63 3.13 5.96
CA PHE A 315 -9.70 3.38 4.98
C PHE A 315 -9.66 2.32 3.89
N VAL A 316 -10.77 1.61 3.70
CA VAL A 316 -10.78 0.35 2.96
C VAL A 316 -12.01 0.28 2.09
N GLY A 317 -11.83 0.00 0.79
CA GLY A 317 -12.94 0.02 -0.17
C GLY A 317 -13.95 -1.11 -0.01
N ASN A 318 -13.57 -2.23 0.61
CA ASN A 318 -14.47 -3.35 0.88
C ASN A 318 -14.58 -3.64 2.39
N ASP A 319 -14.00 -4.73 2.88
CA ASP A 319 -14.24 -5.23 4.23
C ASP A 319 -13.06 -5.03 5.18
N ILE A 320 -13.36 -4.76 6.44
CA ILE A 320 -12.39 -4.83 7.54
C ILE A 320 -12.68 -6.08 8.37
N GLU A 321 -11.70 -6.97 8.49
CA GLU A 321 -11.80 -8.18 9.30
C GLU A 321 -10.68 -8.23 10.35
N ILE A 322 -11.06 -8.40 11.62
CA ILE A 322 -10.13 -8.48 12.74
C ILE A 322 -10.26 -9.85 13.41
N TYR A 323 -9.18 -10.62 13.36
CA TYR A 323 -9.09 -11.96 13.94
C TYR A 323 -8.19 -12.03 15.17
N ASN A 324 -7.43 -10.97 15.48
CA ASN A 324 -6.58 -10.96 16.68
C ASN A 324 -7.43 -10.95 17.98
N THR A 325 -7.16 -11.92 18.86
CA THR A 325 -7.83 -12.18 20.14
C THR A 325 -6.88 -12.16 21.35
N ASP A 326 -5.67 -11.62 21.22
CA ASP A 326 -4.59 -11.65 22.22
C ASP A 326 -4.85 -10.91 23.55
N GLY A 327 -6.03 -10.32 23.72
CA GLY A 327 -6.43 -9.57 24.91
C GLY A 327 -5.88 -8.14 24.97
N GLY A 328 -4.81 -7.84 24.24
CA GLY A 328 -4.28 -6.48 24.05
C GLY A 328 -5.03 -5.70 22.96
N GLY A 329 -5.66 -6.43 22.04
CA GLY A 329 -6.38 -5.88 20.90
C GLY A 329 -5.46 -5.73 19.69
N ALA A 330 -6.09 -5.69 18.52
CA ALA A 330 -5.40 -5.73 17.23
C ALA A 330 -4.71 -4.40 16.87
N SER A 331 -5.24 -3.27 17.36
CA SER A 331 -4.56 -1.98 17.34
C SER A 331 -4.33 -1.54 18.78
N ARG A 332 -3.10 -1.14 19.10
CA ARG A 332 -2.66 -0.80 20.46
C ARG A 332 -2.08 0.60 20.50
N ALA A 333 -2.93 1.57 20.86
CA ALA A 333 -2.56 2.98 21.01
C ALA A 333 -2.48 3.39 22.50
N ASN A 334 -1.79 2.58 23.29
CA ASN A 334 -1.75 2.74 24.75
C ASN A 334 -0.89 3.93 25.19
N ILE A 335 -1.18 4.41 26.39
CA ILE A 335 -0.39 5.46 27.04
C ILE A 335 0.91 4.90 27.60
N GLY A 336 1.97 5.71 27.54
CA GLY A 336 3.15 5.50 28.36
C GLY A 336 2.85 5.82 29.82
N THR A 337 3.32 4.98 30.73
CA THR A 337 3.26 5.23 32.17
C THR A 337 4.44 6.09 32.62
N GLY A 338 4.25 6.93 33.64
CA GLY A 338 5.36 7.68 34.23
C GLY A 338 6.32 6.77 34.99
N GLY A 339 7.59 7.18 35.06
CA GLY A 339 8.61 6.50 35.85
C GLY A 339 8.32 6.58 37.35
N THR A 340 9.07 5.79 38.13
CA THR A 340 8.92 5.70 39.59
C THR A 340 10.16 6.24 40.32
N ASN A 341 10.00 6.57 41.61
CA ASN A 341 11.09 6.86 42.53
C ASN A 341 10.90 6.07 43.85
N THR A 342 12.00 5.83 44.55
CA THR A 342 12.09 5.39 45.97
C THR A 342 11.30 6.26 46.97
N VAL A 343 11.08 7.54 46.67
CA VAL A 343 10.15 8.45 47.37
C VAL A 343 8.82 8.44 46.60
N PRO A 344 7.62 8.53 47.24
CA PRO A 344 6.32 8.49 46.57
C PRO A 344 6.04 9.69 45.64
N ALA A 345 6.78 9.72 44.53
CA ALA A 345 6.64 10.60 43.38
C ALA A 345 6.67 9.71 42.13
N THR A 346 5.75 9.97 41.21
CA THR A 346 5.61 9.22 39.95
C THR A 346 5.55 10.24 38.83
N GLY A 347 6.19 9.93 37.71
CA GLY A 347 5.99 10.71 36.49
C GLY A 347 4.51 10.71 36.11
N ALA A 348 4.07 11.74 35.39
CA ALA A 348 2.74 11.73 34.82
C ALA A 348 2.67 10.70 33.68
N SER A 349 1.52 10.03 33.51
CA SER A 349 1.28 9.21 32.31
C SER A 349 1.02 10.10 31.08
N GLY A 350 1.25 9.54 29.90
CA GLY A 350 0.86 10.16 28.64
C GLY A 350 -0.65 10.15 28.41
N GLY A 351 -1.10 10.80 27.33
CA GLY A 351 -2.48 10.73 26.86
C GLY A 351 -2.74 9.50 25.98
N VAL A 352 -4.02 9.10 25.92
CA VAL A 352 -4.51 7.93 25.18
C VAL A 352 -4.47 8.21 23.68
N GLY A 353 -3.89 7.28 22.91
CA GLY A 353 -3.88 7.34 21.45
C GLY A 353 -5.22 6.91 20.85
N ARG A 354 -5.30 6.92 19.51
CA ARG A 354 -6.58 6.69 18.80
C ARG A 354 -6.42 5.73 17.65
N SER A 355 -7.48 4.97 17.37
CA SER A 355 -7.57 4.12 16.20
C SER A 355 -8.89 4.36 15.49
N TRP A 356 -8.84 4.47 14.17
CA TRP A 356 -9.99 4.71 13.32
C TRP A 356 -9.98 3.77 12.13
N PHE A 357 -11.08 3.07 11.95
CA PHE A 357 -11.30 2.10 10.88
C PHE A 357 -12.57 2.49 10.14
N SER A 358 -12.54 2.53 8.82
CA SER A 358 -13.68 2.90 7.99
C SER A 358 -13.68 2.08 6.71
N SER A 359 -14.84 1.51 6.41
CA SER A 359 -15.05 0.53 5.35
C SER A 359 -16.53 0.47 4.99
N GLU A 360 -16.90 -0.32 3.98
CA GLU A 360 -18.31 -0.59 3.70
C GLU A 360 -18.90 -1.52 4.76
N GLN A 361 -18.18 -2.59 5.09
CA GLN A 361 -18.57 -3.51 6.15
C GLN A 361 -17.45 -3.65 7.18
N TYR A 362 -17.83 -3.66 8.46
CA TYR A 362 -16.89 -3.71 9.57
C TYR A 362 -17.10 -4.99 10.39
N ASN A 363 -16.08 -5.85 10.36
CA ASN A 363 -15.87 -7.00 11.23
C ASN A 363 -17.03 -8.01 11.27
N LEU A 364 -17.63 -8.31 10.11
CA LEU A 364 -18.78 -9.23 10.02
C LEU A 364 -18.44 -10.68 10.40
N SER A 365 -17.26 -11.14 9.99
CA SER A 365 -16.72 -12.49 10.18
C SER A 365 -15.67 -12.57 11.29
N GLY A 366 -15.07 -11.43 11.66
CA GLY A 366 -13.99 -11.36 12.62
C GLY A 366 -14.46 -11.48 14.06
N THR A 367 -13.58 -12.06 14.89
CA THR A 367 -13.84 -12.32 16.32
C THR A 367 -13.02 -11.43 17.25
N GLY A 368 -12.11 -10.64 16.69
CA GLY A 368 -11.21 -9.75 17.41
C GLY A 368 -11.79 -8.38 17.74
N PHE A 369 -10.99 -7.58 18.46
CA PHE A 369 -11.31 -6.21 18.87
C PHE A 369 -10.06 -5.31 18.81
N TYR A 370 -10.22 -4.00 18.96
CA TYR A 370 -9.12 -3.02 19.06
C TYR A 370 -9.16 -2.27 20.40
N THR A 371 -8.00 -1.74 20.85
CA THR A 371 -7.85 -1.09 22.16
C THR A 371 -7.08 0.25 22.03
N PRO A 372 -7.59 1.36 22.58
CA PRO A 372 -8.82 1.49 23.38
C PRO A 372 -10.07 1.38 22.49
N ALA A 373 -11.24 1.13 23.11
CA ALA A 373 -12.54 1.01 22.44
C ALA A 373 -13.09 2.35 21.88
N GLU A 374 -12.22 3.26 21.44
CA GLU A 374 -12.49 4.70 21.26
C GLU A 374 -13.20 5.10 19.95
N GLN A 375 -13.96 4.22 19.30
CA GLN A 375 -15.02 4.72 18.41
C GLN A 375 -16.23 5.11 19.25
N THR A 376 -16.14 6.27 19.92
CA THR A 376 -17.32 6.93 20.49
C THR A 376 -18.27 7.47 19.40
N ILE A 377 -17.85 7.40 18.13
CA ILE A 377 -18.56 7.89 16.95
C ILE A 377 -18.58 6.75 15.93
N SER A 378 -19.66 6.63 15.16
CA SER A 378 -19.76 5.66 14.07
C SER A 378 -18.58 5.82 13.10
N PRO A 379 -17.91 4.73 12.72
CA PRO A 379 -16.93 4.78 11.64
C PRO A 379 -17.58 5.34 10.37
N GLY A 380 -16.80 6.09 9.60
CA GLY A 380 -17.22 6.54 8.27
C GLY A 380 -17.36 5.34 7.34
N LYS A 381 -18.15 5.52 6.29
CA LYS A 381 -18.30 4.53 5.23
C LYS A 381 -17.39 4.92 4.07
N VAL A 382 -16.60 3.98 3.59
CA VAL A 382 -15.79 4.17 2.38
C VAL A 382 -16.57 3.63 1.19
N GLU A 383 -16.65 4.40 0.12
CA GLU A 383 -17.35 4.02 -1.11
C GLU A 383 -16.62 4.63 -2.32
N PHE A 384 -16.99 4.17 -3.52
CA PHE A 384 -16.49 4.72 -4.77
C PHE A 384 -17.14 6.06 -5.10
N VAL A 385 -16.39 6.94 -5.78
CA VAL A 385 -16.85 8.27 -6.14
C VAL A 385 -17.77 8.20 -7.37
N ALA A 386 -18.95 8.84 -7.26
CA ALA A 386 -19.96 8.89 -8.34
C ALA A 386 -19.58 9.82 -9.51
N THR A 387 -18.63 10.74 -9.31
CA THR A 387 -18.24 11.70 -10.36
C THR A 387 -17.53 11.00 -11.51
N THR A 388 -17.78 11.46 -12.73
CA THR A 388 -17.09 10.99 -13.92
C THR A 388 -15.57 11.20 -13.83
N GLN A 389 -14.82 10.14 -14.08
CA GLN A 389 -13.36 10.10 -14.07
C GLN A 389 -12.86 9.44 -15.35
N ASP A 390 -11.57 9.58 -15.65
CA ASP A 390 -11.00 8.99 -16.86
C ASP A 390 -9.59 8.43 -16.66
N VAL A 391 -9.19 7.56 -17.58
CA VAL A 391 -7.79 7.21 -17.83
C VAL A 391 -7.49 7.26 -19.32
N VAL A 392 -6.33 7.83 -19.64
CA VAL A 392 -5.77 7.95 -20.98
C VAL A 392 -4.54 7.06 -21.11
N SER A 393 -4.45 6.33 -22.22
CA SER A 393 -3.28 5.51 -22.54
C SER A 393 -2.15 6.32 -23.17
N GLN A 394 -0.94 5.79 -23.07
CA GLN A 394 0.13 6.13 -24.01
C GLN A 394 -0.27 5.70 -25.43
N PRO A 395 0.34 6.29 -26.46
CA PRO A 395 0.14 5.87 -27.84
C PRO A 395 0.57 4.42 -28.10
N PHE A 396 -0.24 3.73 -28.89
CA PHE A 396 0.05 2.44 -29.50
C PHE A 396 0.52 2.68 -30.94
N ASP A 397 1.75 2.28 -31.25
CA ASP A 397 2.28 2.31 -32.61
C ASP A 397 1.78 1.07 -33.37
N LEU A 398 0.93 1.28 -34.37
CA LEU A 398 0.41 0.22 -35.24
C LEU A 398 1.39 -0.14 -36.37
N SER A 399 2.60 0.45 -36.38
CA SER A 399 3.71 0.25 -37.30
C SER A 399 3.49 0.71 -38.76
N THR A 400 2.27 1.05 -39.12
CA THR A 400 1.86 1.47 -40.47
C THR A 400 0.74 2.49 -40.39
N ASN A 401 0.67 3.38 -41.38
CA ASN A 401 -0.42 4.35 -41.57
C ASN A 401 -1.50 3.83 -42.53
N GLN A 402 -1.44 2.55 -42.93
CA GLN A 402 -2.45 1.92 -43.78
C GLN A 402 -3.28 0.95 -42.94
N VAL A 403 -3.94 1.46 -41.91
CA VAL A 403 -4.73 0.65 -40.98
C VAL A 403 -6.21 1.02 -41.06
N THR A 404 -7.07 0.01 -41.12
CA THR A 404 -8.51 0.16 -40.87
C THR A 404 -8.84 -0.37 -39.49
N LEU A 405 -9.36 0.49 -38.60
CA LEU A 405 -9.85 0.06 -37.30
C LEU A 405 -11.19 -0.65 -37.47
N ASN A 406 -11.27 -1.89 -37.01
CA ASN A 406 -12.44 -2.75 -37.20
C ASN A 406 -13.44 -2.58 -36.06
N SER A 407 -12.94 -2.60 -34.82
CA SER A 407 -13.76 -2.45 -33.63
C SER A 407 -12.92 -2.11 -32.41
N PHE A 408 -13.60 -1.52 -31.44
CA PHE A 408 -13.08 -1.31 -30.10
C PHE A 408 -13.98 -2.03 -29.12
N ILE A 409 -13.36 -2.74 -28.19
CA ILE A 409 -14.08 -3.55 -27.19
C ILE A 409 -13.58 -3.14 -25.83
N LEU A 410 -14.52 -2.87 -24.94
CA LEU A 410 -14.30 -2.69 -23.52
C LEU A 410 -14.85 -3.93 -22.80
N SER A 411 -14.08 -4.48 -21.86
CA SER A 411 -14.51 -5.62 -21.04
C SER A 411 -14.49 -5.26 -19.55
N PRO A 412 -15.59 -5.49 -18.81
CA PRO A 412 -16.92 -5.81 -19.30
C PRO A 412 -17.54 -4.60 -20.03
N THR A 413 -18.61 -4.84 -20.79
CA THR A 413 -19.45 -3.77 -21.34
C THR A 413 -20.40 -3.27 -20.25
N SER A 414 -20.34 -1.98 -19.92
CA SER A 414 -21.26 -1.33 -18.96
C SER A 414 -21.72 0.03 -19.47
N THR A 415 -22.88 0.49 -18.99
CA THR A 415 -23.35 1.87 -19.21
C THR A 415 -22.54 2.90 -18.44
N ASP A 416 -21.78 2.44 -17.44
CA ASP A 416 -20.92 3.27 -16.59
C ASP A 416 -19.61 3.64 -17.28
N PHE A 417 -19.35 3.06 -18.45
CA PHE A 417 -18.11 3.24 -19.18
C PHE A 417 -18.35 3.91 -20.53
N THR A 418 -17.44 4.78 -20.92
CA THR A 418 -17.33 5.31 -22.28
C THR A 418 -15.90 5.13 -22.76
N LEU A 419 -15.73 4.54 -23.94
CA LEU A 419 -14.44 4.31 -24.56
C LEU A 419 -14.32 5.17 -25.81
N GLU A 420 -13.33 6.07 -25.81
CA GLU A 420 -13.01 6.98 -26.90
C GLU A 420 -11.57 6.72 -27.36
N PHE A 421 -11.27 7.05 -28.62
CA PHE A 421 -9.93 6.94 -29.18
C PHE A 421 -9.53 8.19 -29.91
N ALA A 422 -8.22 8.43 -29.96
CA ALA A 422 -7.61 9.45 -30.79
C ALA A 422 -6.51 8.80 -31.63
N GLY A 423 -6.28 9.34 -32.84
CA GLY A 423 -5.21 8.90 -33.72
C GLY A 423 -4.27 10.03 -34.11
N SER A 424 -3.07 9.64 -34.50
CA SER A 424 -2.00 10.53 -34.96
C SER A 424 -1.09 9.81 -35.94
N ASP A 425 -0.46 10.57 -36.84
CA ASP A 425 0.60 10.10 -37.73
C ASP A 425 2.00 10.29 -37.12
N ASP A 426 2.14 11.18 -36.13
CA ASP A 426 3.42 11.64 -35.57
C ASP A 426 3.53 11.56 -34.03
N ASP A 427 2.86 10.57 -33.43
CA ASP A 427 2.88 10.32 -31.98
C ASP A 427 2.34 11.51 -31.16
N PHE A 428 1.29 12.14 -31.68
CA PHE A 428 0.56 13.27 -31.11
C PHE A 428 1.41 14.52 -30.92
N THR A 429 2.43 14.72 -31.76
CA THR A 429 3.34 15.88 -31.67
C THR A 429 2.89 17.06 -32.55
N GLY A 430 2.31 16.77 -33.71
CA GLY A 430 1.84 17.75 -34.68
C GLY A 430 0.41 17.51 -35.17
N ASP A 431 -0.12 16.28 -35.02
CA ASP A 431 -1.50 15.95 -35.34
C ASP A 431 -2.22 15.15 -34.23
N ASP A 432 -3.51 15.44 -34.04
CA ASP A 432 -4.39 14.72 -33.13
C ASP A 432 -5.82 14.79 -33.69
N THR A 433 -6.47 13.65 -33.91
CA THR A 433 -7.86 13.61 -34.36
C THR A 433 -8.85 14.10 -33.28
N GLY A 434 -8.39 14.22 -32.03
CA GLY A 434 -9.24 14.33 -30.86
C GLY A 434 -9.85 12.98 -30.48
N TYR A 435 -10.35 12.89 -29.25
CA TYR A 435 -11.06 11.71 -28.76
C TYR A 435 -12.44 11.61 -29.42
N THR A 436 -12.75 10.42 -29.94
CA THR A 436 -14.01 10.10 -30.61
C THR A 436 -14.39 8.64 -30.39
N THR A 437 -15.69 8.35 -30.43
CA THR A 437 -16.23 6.99 -30.46
C THR A 437 -16.39 6.45 -31.88
N ASP A 438 -16.21 7.28 -32.91
CA ASP A 438 -16.34 6.91 -34.32
C ASP A 438 -14.99 6.46 -34.89
N PRO A 439 -14.79 5.15 -35.16
CA PRO A 439 -13.53 4.63 -35.70
C PRO A 439 -13.17 5.21 -37.07
N SER A 440 -14.16 5.69 -37.84
CA SER A 440 -13.94 6.20 -39.19
C SER A 440 -13.12 7.50 -39.23
N LEU A 441 -13.04 8.21 -38.10
CA LEU A 441 -12.24 9.43 -37.95
C LEU A 441 -10.76 9.17 -37.64
N ILE A 442 -10.40 7.91 -37.39
CA ILE A 442 -9.05 7.46 -36.98
C ILE A 442 -8.44 6.57 -38.07
N VAL A 443 -9.01 6.58 -39.27
CA VAL A 443 -8.53 5.81 -40.42
C VAL A 443 -7.18 6.34 -40.89
N ASP A 444 -6.32 5.43 -41.34
CA ASP A 444 -4.98 5.72 -41.85
C ASP A 444 -4.03 6.38 -40.83
N LYS A 445 -4.32 6.25 -39.54
CA LYS A 445 -3.45 6.71 -38.45
C LYS A 445 -2.51 5.61 -37.99
N ARG A 446 -1.24 5.99 -37.76
CA ARG A 446 -0.19 5.08 -37.26
C ARG A 446 -0.26 4.89 -35.76
N PHE A 447 -0.46 5.97 -35.02
CA PHE A 447 -0.52 5.96 -33.57
C PHE A 447 -1.97 6.08 -33.13
N VAL A 448 -2.37 5.26 -32.16
CA VAL A 448 -3.70 5.32 -31.56
C VAL A 448 -3.55 5.36 -30.05
N ARG A 449 -4.32 6.18 -29.35
CA ARG A 449 -4.45 6.14 -27.89
C ARG A 449 -5.92 6.05 -27.51
N PHE A 450 -6.21 5.47 -26.36
CA PHE A 450 -7.57 5.43 -25.83
C PHE A 450 -7.74 6.39 -24.65
N LYS A 451 -8.98 6.82 -24.47
CA LYS A 451 -9.48 7.42 -23.24
C LYS A 451 -10.68 6.59 -22.79
N VAL A 452 -10.59 6.07 -21.59
CA VAL A 452 -11.66 5.37 -20.92
C VAL A 452 -12.22 6.29 -19.86
N THR A 453 -13.50 6.59 -19.94
CA THR A 453 -14.23 7.38 -18.96
C THR A 453 -15.10 6.43 -18.12
N VAL A 454 -15.05 6.55 -16.80
CA VAL A 454 -15.76 5.73 -15.82
C VAL A 454 -16.65 6.61 -14.96
N THR A 455 -17.88 6.19 -14.72
CA THR A 455 -18.82 6.81 -13.77
C THR A 455 -19.43 5.70 -12.91
N ALA A 456 -19.34 5.78 -11.58
CA ALA A 456 -19.92 4.75 -10.72
C ALA A 456 -21.44 4.95 -10.53
N SER A 457 -22.27 4.05 -11.06
CA SER A 457 -23.71 4.02 -10.74
C SER A 457 -24.00 3.28 -9.43
N ASN A 458 -23.17 2.28 -9.09
CA ASN A 458 -23.16 1.59 -7.79
C ASN A 458 -21.88 1.95 -7.04
N LEU A 459 -22.01 2.68 -5.92
CA LEU A 459 -20.85 3.18 -5.17
C LEU A 459 -20.20 2.14 -4.25
N ASN A 460 -20.86 1.01 -4.01
CA ASN A 460 -20.29 -0.04 -3.15
C ASN A 460 -19.61 -1.15 -3.95
N ASP A 461 -20.07 -1.35 -5.18
CA ASP A 461 -19.61 -2.42 -6.08
C ASP A 461 -19.76 -1.92 -7.53
N PRO A 462 -18.91 -0.98 -7.97
CA PRO A 462 -18.93 -0.46 -9.32
C PRO A 462 -18.41 -1.52 -10.29
N ASP A 463 -18.88 -1.47 -11.53
CA ASP A 463 -18.20 -2.22 -12.59
C ASP A 463 -16.74 -1.76 -12.69
N MET A 464 -15.83 -2.71 -12.90
CA MET A 464 -14.40 -2.45 -13.10
C MET A 464 -13.96 -2.88 -14.49
N ILE A 465 -13.17 -2.05 -15.16
CA ILE A 465 -12.73 -2.31 -16.54
C ILE A 465 -11.49 -3.18 -16.49
N THR A 466 -11.59 -4.39 -17.03
CA THR A 466 -10.51 -5.40 -17.04
C THR A 466 -9.71 -5.39 -18.35
N GLN A 467 -10.30 -4.90 -19.44
CA GLN A 467 -9.60 -4.91 -20.73
C GLN A 467 -10.11 -3.83 -21.70
N VAL A 468 -9.18 -3.27 -22.47
CA VAL A 468 -9.45 -2.55 -23.72
C VAL A 468 -8.80 -3.31 -24.86
N VAL A 469 -9.58 -3.54 -25.93
CA VAL A 469 -9.12 -4.23 -27.13
C VAL A 469 -9.40 -3.38 -28.36
N LEU A 470 -8.37 -3.15 -29.15
CA LEU A 470 -8.46 -2.59 -30.49
C LEU A 470 -8.22 -3.70 -31.52
N ASN A 471 -9.22 -3.94 -32.36
CA ASN A 471 -9.08 -4.83 -33.52
C ASN A 471 -8.90 -3.99 -34.78
N TYR A 472 -7.93 -4.33 -35.62
CA TYR A 472 -7.64 -3.60 -36.85
C TYR A 472 -7.16 -4.49 -37.99
N THR A 473 -7.25 -3.98 -39.20
CA THR A 473 -6.76 -4.61 -40.43
C THR A 473 -5.60 -3.79 -40.96
N ASP A 474 -4.44 -4.41 -41.11
CA ASP A 474 -3.30 -3.83 -41.82
C ASP A 474 -3.48 -4.00 -43.34
N ASN A 475 -3.63 -2.87 -44.03
CA ASN A 475 -3.83 -2.79 -45.48
C ASN A 475 -2.52 -2.56 -46.25
N SER A 476 -1.36 -2.56 -45.59
CA SER A 476 -0.07 -2.22 -46.20
C SER A 476 0.38 -3.13 -47.35
N GLY A 477 -0.37 -4.18 -47.67
CA GLY A 477 -0.15 -5.06 -48.81
C GLY A 477 1.12 -5.91 -48.73
N GLY A 478 1.99 -5.64 -47.77
CA GLY A 478 3.14 -6.46 -47.39
C GLY A 478 2.71 -7.38 -46.26
N GLY A 479 2.68 -8.70 -46.50
CA GLY A 479 2.31 -9.70 -45.51
C GLY A 479 3.28 -9.77 -44.32
N ASN A 480 3.24 -8.76 -43.45
CA ASN A 480 4.10 -8.68 -42.29
C ASN A 480 3.44 -9.41 -41.12
N ALA A 481 3.72 -10.70 -41.06
CA ALA A 481 3.39 -11.63 -39.99
C ALA A 481 4.18 -11.32 -38.69
N ASN A 482 4.29 -10.06 -38.28
CA ASN A 482 5.18 -9.64 -37.20
C ASN A 482 4.50 -8.91 -36.03
N LEU A 483 3.23 -9.23 -35.79
CA LEU A 483 2.57 -8.94 -34.53
C LEU A 483 2.19 -10.28 -33.85
N ASN A 484 3.21 -10.90 -33.24
CA ASN A 484 3.13 -11.83 -32.10
C ASN A 484 2.15 -13.03 -32.15
N VAL A 485 2.27 -13.95 -33.12
CA VAL A 485 1.98 -15.38 -32.85
C VAL A 485 2.90 -16.28 -33.70
N ASP A 486 4.01 -16.75 -33.12
CA ASP A 486 4.72 -17.93 -33.61
C ASP A 486 3.86 -19.19 -33.33
N GLN A 487 2.85 -19.46 -34.15
CA GLN A 487 2.22 -20.78 -34.16
C GLN A 487 1.62 -21.12 -35.53
N PHE A 488 2.38 -21.85 -36.34
CA PHE A 488 1.82 -22.64 -37.43
C PHE A 488 1.33 -23.98 -36.85
N ASP A 489 0.03 -24.09 -36.57
CA ASP A 489 -0.58 -25.38 -36.24
C ASP A 489 -0.81 -26.18 -37.53
N PHE A 490 0.05 -27.16 -37.79
CA PHE A 490 -0.19 -28.16 -38.83
C PHE A 490 -1.15 -29.22 -38.31
N GLN A 491 -2.45 -29.06 -38.57
CA GLN A 491 -3.39 -30.18 -38.45
C GLN A 491 -3.30 -31.07 -39.69
N SER A 492 -2.51 -32.14 -39.61
CA SER A 492 -2.59 -33.22 -40.61
C SER A 492 -3.82 -34.09 -40.33
N ALA A 493 -4.90 -33.91 -41.08
CA ALA A 493 -5.98 -34.88 -41.13
C ALA A 493 -5.58 -36.07 -42.01
N GLY A 494 -4.82 -37.00 -41.44
CA GLY A 494 -4.45 -38.27 -42.08
C GLY A 494 -5.20 -39.44 -41.46
N CYS A 495 -6.30 -39.89 -42.08
CA CYS A 495 -6.90 -41.18 -41.74
C CYS A 495 -6.04 -42.31 -42.33
N ALA A 496 -5.06 -42.80 -41.59
CA ALA A 496 -4.37 -44.04 -41.92
C ALA A 496 -5.08 -45.22 -41.25
N ARG A 497 -5.75 -46.06 -42.04
CA ARG A 497 -6.25 -47.36 -41.59
C ARG A 497 -5.15 -48.40 -41.78
N VAL A 498 -4.56 -48.88 -40.69
CA VAL A 498 -3.62 -50.01 -40.72
C VAL A 498 -4.44 -51.30 -40.55
N ASP A 499 -4.70 -52.02 -41.64
CA ASP A 499 -5.22 -53.37 -41.54
C ASP A 499 -4.08 -54.33 -41.19
N SER A 500 -4.16 -54.90 -39.99
CA SER A 500 -3.23 -55.88 -39.46
C SER A 500 -3.54 -57.26 -40.05
N ARG A 501 -2.91 -57.63 -41.17
CA ARG A 501 -2.64 -59.04 -41.49
C ARG A 501 -1.22 -59.18 -42.01
N GLY A 502 -0.43 -59.96 -41.27
CA GLY A 502 1.02 -59.94 -41.27
C GLY A 502 1.68 -60.19 -42.62
N ALA A 503 2.64 -59.32 -42.94
CA ALA A 503 3.91 -59.62 -43.59
C ALA A 503 4.74 -58.32 -43.59
N SER A 504 5.98 -58.42 -43.10
CA SER A 504 7.14 -57.52 -43.25
C SER A 504 6.93 -55.99 -43.40
N PRO A 505 7.58 -55.15 -42.56
CA PRO A 505 7.40 -53.69 -42.63
C PRO A 505 7.87 -53.13 -43.99
N PRO A 506 7.05 -52.34 -44.70
CA PRO A 506 7.50 -51.68 -45.92
C PRO A 506 8.35 -50.47 -45.55
N ARG A 507 9.57 -50.41 -46.10
CA ARG A 507 10.53 -49.29 -46.00
C ARG A 507 10.03 -47.95 -46.58
N GLY A 508 8.74 -47.80 -46.87
CA GLY A 508 8.14 -46.60 -47.47
C GLY A 508 7.45 -45.64 -46.50
N GLY A 509 7.14 -46.07 -45.26
CA GLY A 509 6.41 -45.23 -44.29
C GLY A 509 7.25 -44.13 -43.63
N ILE A 510 8.58 -44.29 -43.60
CA ILE A 510 9.51 -43.31 -43.01
C ILE A 510 9.72 -42.10 -43.95
N VAL A 511 9.48 -42.25 -45.25
CA VAL A 511 9.67 -41.16 -46.24
C VAL A 511 8.62 -40.06 -46.07
N PHE A 512 7.39 -40.40 -45.65
CA PHE A 512 6.32 -39.40 -45.44
C PHE A 512 6.42 -38.67 -44.11
N LEU A 513 7.02 -39.27 -43.08
CA LEU A 513 7.28 -38.62 -41.79
C LEU A 513 8.47 -37.66 -41.81
N LEU A 514 9.43 -37.86 -42.73
CA LEU A 514 10.64 -37.03 -42.85
C LEU A 514 10.52 -35.93 -43.91
N LEU A 515 9.51 -35.94 -44.78
CA LEU A 515 9.33 -34.91 -45.81
C LEU A 515 9.25 -33.48 -45.24
N PRO A 516 8.53 -33.22 -44.11
CA PRO A 516 8.52 -31.89 -43.50
C PRO A 516 9.91 -31.49 -42.97
N LEU A 517 10.70 -32.45 -42.48
CA LEU A 517 12.06 -32.23 -41.96
C LEU A 517 13.06 -31.90 -43.10
N PHE A 518 12.89 -32.49 -44.28
CA PHE A 518 13.73 -32.18 -45.44
C PHE A 518 13.36 -30.85 -46.11
N VAL A 519 12.08 -30.45 -46.09
CA VAL A 519 11.64 -29.14 -46.59
C VAL A 519 12.10 -28.01 -45.65
N SER A 520 12.08 -28.21 -44.34
CA SER A 520 12.61 -27.23 -43.37
C SER A 520 14.14 -27.10 -43.43
N LEU A 521 14.88 -28.19 -43.66
CA LEU A 521 16.34 -28.12 -43.89
C LEU A 521 16.71 -27.40 -45.19
N ALA A 522 15.95 -27.60 -46.27
CA ALA A 522 16.22 -26.98 -47.57
C ALA A 522 15.91 -25.47 -47.60
N LEU A 523 14.95 -25.00 -46.78
CA LEU A 523 14.61 -23.58 -46.66
C LEU A 523 15.55 -22.82 -45.70
N GLY A 524 16.12 -23.49 -44.69
CA GLY A 524 17.12 -22.90 -43.80
C GLY A 524 18.48 -22.63 -44.46
N LEU A 525 18.87 -23.45 -45.44
CA LEU A 525 20.18 -23.33 -46.12
C LEU A 525 20.24 -22.26 -47.23
N LYS A 526 19.11 -21.63 -47.59
CA LYS A 526 19.08 -20.59 -48.63
C LYS A 526 19.30 -19.16 -48.11
N ARG A 527 19.48 -18.98 -46.80
CA ARG A 527 19.68 -17.66 -46.14
C ARG A 527 21.15 -17.29 -45.85
N HIS A 528 22.13 -18.05 -46.34
CA HIS A 528 23.56 -17.74 -46.15
C HIS A 528 24.41 -17.64 -47.43
N PHE A 529 23.79 -17.50 -48.61
CA PHE A 529 24.50 -17.05 -49.82
C PHE A 529 23.62 -16.12 -50.66
N ASN A 530 23.55 -14.86 -50.20
CA ASN A 530 23.72 -13.62 -50.97
C ASN A 530 23.57 -12.43 -50.02
#